data_AF-A0A2H0B6P2-F1
#
_entry.id   AF-A0A2H0B6P2-F1
#
_cell.length_a   1.000
_cell.length_b   1.000
_cell.length_c   1.000
_cell.angle_alpha   90.00
_cell.angle_beta   90.00
_cell.angle_gamma   90.00
#
_symmetry.space_group_name_H-M   'P 1'
#
loop_
_entity.id
_entity.type
_entity.pdbx_description
1 polymer ?
#
loop_
_entity_poly.entity_id
_entity_poly.type
_entity_poly.pdbx_seq_one_letter_code
_entity_poly.pdbx_strand_id
1 'polypeptide(L)' 'DEDFDVSHFISYATSVIDDIWKRGNLPIIVGGTGFWIRSLISLPDTVGVSINKKLRQELDELSVTDLHARLKKI' A
#
# COMPACT_ATOMS: atom_id res chain seq x y z
N ASP A 1 15.29 -8.21 -7.60
CA ASP A 1 14.50 -7.48 -6.59
C ASP A 1 13.06 -7.88 -6.67
N GLU A 2 12.44 -8.10 -5.51
CA GLU A 2 11.01 -8.36 -5.39
C GLU A 2 10.27 -7.04 -5.15
N ASP A 3 9.09 -6.89 -5.73
CA ASP A 3 8.25 -5.72 -5.50
C ASP A 3 7.79 -5.71 -4.03
N PHE A 4 8.03 -4.59 -3.33
CA PHE A 4 7.59 -4.39 -1.97
C PHE A 4 6.74 -3.13 -1.87
N ASP A 5 5.49 -3.31 -1.44
CA ASP A 5 4.51 -2.23 -1.34
C ASP A 5 3.94 -2.09 0.08
N VAL A 6 3.08 -1.09 0.26
CA VAL A 6 2.49 -0.75 1.55
C VAL A 6 1.67 -1.89 2.17
N SER A 7 1.05 -2.74 1.35
CA SER A 7 0.29 -3.89 1.85
C SER A 7 1.23 -4.92 2.48
N HIS A 8 2.41 -5.15 1.87
CA HIS A 8 3.44 -6.02 2.44
C HIS A 8 3.94 -5.49 3.77
N PHE A 9 4.25 -4.19 3.86
CA PHE A 9 4.70 -3.58 5.12
C PHE A 9 3.65 -3.64 6.21
N ILE A 10 2.38 -3.37 5.93
CA ILE A 10 1.31 -3.47 6.93
C ILE A 10 1.28 -4.91 7.48
N SER A 11 1.25 -5.91 6.61
CA SER A 11 1.22 -7.31 7.03
C SER A 11 2.43 -7.68 7.90
N TYR A 12 3.63 -7.28 7.49
CA TYR A 12 4.85 -7.55 8.24
C TYR A 12 4.88 -6.80 9.57
N ALA A 13 4.65 -5.49 9.55
CA ALA A 13 4.71 -4.62 10.71
C ALA A 13 3.69 -5.06 11.77
N THR A 14 2.44 -5.35 11.37
CA THR A 14 1.42 -5.85 12.30
C THR A 14 1.85 -7.15 12.97
N SER A 15 2.39 -8.11 12.21
CA SER A 15 2.86 -9.39 12.78
C SER A 15 3.99 -9.22 13.80
N VAL A 16 4.93 -8.31 13.52
CA VAL A 16 6.08 -8.02 14.40
C VAL A 16 5.64 -7.23 15.63
N ILE A 17 4.73 -6.27 15.47
CA ILE A 17 4.15 -5.50 16.57
C ILE A 17 3.44 -6.43 17.56
N ASP A 18 2.60 -7.35 17.06
CA ASP A 18 1.90 -8.32 17.89
C ASP A 18 2.87 -9.22 18.66
N ASP A 19 3.95 -9.66 18.01
CA ASP A 19 5.00 -10.48 18.62
C ASP A 19 5.78 -9.72 19.71
N ILE A 20 6.13 -8.45 19.47
CA ILE A 20 6.79 -7.58 20.47
C ILE A 20 5.88 -7.37 21.69
N TRP A 21 4.58 -7.13 21.48
CA TRP A 21 3.60 -6.98 22.56
C TRP A 21 3.42 -8.27 23.35
N LYS A 22 3.39 -9.44 22.71
CA LYS A 22 3.33 -10.76 23.40
C LYS A 22 4.52 -10.99 24.33
N ARG A 23 5.68 -10.39 24.04
CA ARG A 23 6.85 -10.41 24.93
C ARG A 23 6.85 -9.32 26.01
N GLY A 24 5.81 -8.49 26.10
CA GLY A 24 5.70 -7.41 27.08
C GLY A 24 6.57 -6.18 26.78
N ASN A 25 7.00 -6.00 25.54
CA ASN A 25 7.85 -4.87 25.14
C ASN A 25 7.05 -3.80 24.37
N LEU A 26 7.58 -2.58 24.32
CA LEU A 26 7.02 -1.48 23.53
C LEU A 26 7.62 -1.50 22.10
N PRO A 27 6.81 -1.67 21.04
CA PRO A 27 7.28 -1.54 19.66
C PRO A 27 7.67 -0.09 19.34
N ILE A 28 8.82 0.11 18.73
CA ILE A 28 9.31 1.41 18.25
C ILE A 28 9.55 1.30 16.76
N ILE A 29 8.81 2.08 15.97
CA ILE A 29 8.96 2.16 14.52
C ILE A 29 9.86 3.36 14.22
N VAL A 30 10.95 3.13 13.48
CA VAL A 30 11.95 4.15 13.15
C VAL A 30 12.03 4.31 11.63
N GLY A 31 12.01 5.55 11.14
CA GLY A 31 12.06 5.85 9.72
C GLY A 31 10.71 5.69 9.01
N GLY A 32 10.76 5.31 7.73
CA GLY A 32 9.60 5.25 6.84
C GLY A 32 9.23 6.62 6.26
N THR A 33 8.59 6.62 5.07
CA THR A 33 7.97 7.85 4.56
C THR A 33 6.58 8.03 5.18
N GLY A 34 6.05 9.26 5.15
CA GLY A 34 4.76 9.57 5.78
C GLY A 34 3.62 8.65 5.33
N PHE A 35 3.64 8.18 4.08
CA PHE A 35 2.63 7.26 3.56
C PHE A 35 2.65 5.89 4.26
N TRP A 36 3.82 5.30 4.50
CA TRP A 36 3.93 3.98 5.14
C TRP A 36 3.44 4.03 6.59
N ILE A 37 3.90 5.04 7.35
CA ILE A 37 3.50 5.23 8.76
C ILE A 37 2.01 5.50 8.85
N ARG A 38 1.48 6.39 8.00
CA ARG A 38 0.04 6.68 7.97
C ARG A 38 -0.78 5.44 7.66
N SER A 39 -0.32 4.60 6.74
CA SER A 39 -1.04 3.40 6.32
C SER A 39 -1.09 2.32 7.41
N LEU A 40 -0.12 2.30 8.33
CA LEU A 40 -0.13 1.41 9.49
C LEU A 40 -1.07 1.89 10.60
N ILE A 41 -1.20 3.21 10.77
CA ILE A 41 -2.11 3.82 11.75
C ILE A 41 -3.55 3.82 11.23
N SER A 42 -3.72 4.07 9.94
CA SER A 42 -5.00 4.14 9.23
C SER A 42 -4.90 3.34 7.95
N LEU A 43 -5.42 2.11 7.98
CA LEU A 43 -5.42 1.21 6.84
C LEU A 43 -6.07 1.88 5.61
N PRO A 44 -5.38 1.97 4.47
CA PRO A 44 -5.98 2.43 3.23
C PRO A 44 -7.08 1.46 2.76
N ASP A 45 -8.14 1.99 2.16
CA ASP A 45 -9.22 1.17 1.58
C ASP A 45 -8.74 0.26 0.44
N THR A 46 -7.56 0.55 -0.11
CA THR A 46 -6.93 -0.22 -1.19
C THR A 46 -6.09 -1.39 -0.70
N VAL A 47 -5.95 -1.60 0.61
CA VAL A 47 -5.19 -2.74 1.15
C VAL A 47 -5.84 -4.04 0.70
N GLY A 48 -5.03 -4.93 0.12
CA GLY A 48 -5.50 -6.22 -0.41
C GLY A 48 -6.10 -6.16 -1.81
N VAL A 49 -6.19 -4.99 -2.44
CA VAL A 49 -6.57 -4.89 -3.87
C VAL A 49 -5.39 -5.35 -4.71
N SER A 50 -5.56 -6.47 -5.41
CA SER A 50 -4.53 -7.05 -6.26
C SER A 50 -4.25 -6.21 -7.52
N ILE A 51 -3.00 -6.21 -7.96
CA ILE A 51 -2.58 -5.55 -9.20
C ILE A 51 -3.30 -6.17 -10.41
N ASN A 52 -4.01 -5.35 -11.17
CA ASN A 52 -4.59 -5.75 -12.46
C ASN A 52 -3.66 -5.35 -13.62
N LYS A 53 -2.74 -6.26 -13.97
CA LYS A 53 -1.73 -6.03 -15.02
C LYS A 53 -2.33 -5.81 -16.40
N LYS A 54 -3.41 -6.52 -16.73
CA LYS A 54 -4.10 -6.39 -18.03
C LYS A 54 -4.70 -4.99 -18.17
N LEU A 55 -5.45 -4.54 -17.15
CA LEU A 55 -6.00 -3.19 -17.13
C LEU A 55 -4.90 -2.12 -17.18
N ARG A 56 -3.76 -2.36 -16.50
CA ARG A 56 -2.64 -1.42 -16.54
C ARG A 56 -2.09 -1.25 -17.96
N GLN A 57 -1.87 -2.36 -18.67
CA GLN A 57 -1.41 -2.34 -20.07
C GLN A 57 -2.39 -1.61 -20.99
N GLU A 58 -3.69 -1.88 -20.86
CA GLU A 58 -4.74 -1.20 -21.65
C GLU A 58 -4.78 0.32 -21.40
N LEU A 59 -4.48 0.76 -20.17
CA LEU A 59 -4.47 2.18 -19.81
C LEU A 59 -3.16 2.89 -20.17
N ASP A 60 -2.03 2.18 -20.17
CA ASP A 60 -0.72 2.74 -20.52
C ASP A 60 -0.64 3.19 -21.99
N GLU A 61 -1.51 2.67 -22.86
CA GLU A 61 -1.63 3.09 -24.28
C GLU A 61 -2.34 4.44 -24.46
N LEU A 62 -3.03 4.94 -23.43
CA LEU A 62 -3.83 6.16 -23.51
C LEU A 62 -3.02 7.40 -23.14
N SER A 63 -3.32 8.54 -23.76
CA SER A 63 -2.72 9.81 -23.36
C SER A 63 -3.20 10.24 -21.97
N VAL A 64 -2.44 11.09 -21.28
CA VAL A 64 -2.84 11.67 -19.99
C VAL A 64 -4.21 12.38 -20.09
N THR A 65 -4.48 13.04 -21.21
CA THR A 65 -5.76 13.71 -21.47
C THR A 65 -6.91 12.71 -21.55
N ASP A 66 -6.71 11.59 -22.24
CA ASP A 66 -7.72 10.54 -22.39
C ASP A 66 -7.98 9.81 -21.06
N LEU A 67 -6.92 9.52 -20.30
CA LEU A 67 -7.01 8.94 -18.96
C LEU A 67 -7.82 9.83 -18.02
N HIS A 68 -7.53 11.14 -18.02
CA HIS A 68 -8.26 12.10 -17.18
C HIS A 68 -9.72 12.25 -17.61
N ALA A 69 -10.00 12.27 -18.92
CA ALA A 69 -11.37 12.29 -19.43
C ALA A 69 -12.16 11.02 -19.07
N ARG A 70 -11.52 9.85 -19.06
CA ARG A 70 -12.12 8.58 -18.63
C ARG A 70 -12.39 8.57 -17.12
N LEU A 71 -11.45 9.08 -16.31
CA LEU A 71 -11.63 9.17 -14.85
C LEU A 71 -12.85 10.02 -14.47
N LYS A 72 -13.11 11.14 -15.17
CA LYS A 72 -14.26 12.02 -14.91
C LYS A 72 -15.64 11.39 -15.15
N LYS A 73 -15.71 10.25 -15.83
CA LYS A 73 -16.98 9.57 -16.16
C LYS A 73 -17.38 8.53 -15.10
N ILE A 74 -16.52 8.29 -14.11
CA ILE A 74 -16.71 7.38 -12.98
C ILE A 74 -17.02 8.23 -11.75
#